data_AF-A0A816YGB7-F1
#
_entry.id   AF-A0A816YGB7-F1
#
_cell.length_a   1.000
_cell.length_b   1.000
_cell.length_c   1.000
_cell.angle_alpha   90.00
_cell.angle_beta   90.00
_cell.angle_gamma   90.00
#
_symmetry.space_group_name_H-M   'P 1'
#
loop_
_entity.id
_entity.type
_entity.pdbx_description
1 polymer ?
#
loop_
_entity_poly.entity_id
_entity_poly.type
_entity_poly.pdbx_seq_one_letter_code
_entity_poly.pdbx_strand_id
1 'polypeptide(L)'
;QYFEQQIIDSLKDLKLPKWFEDIIADQGLAFALDLQNELVKKYIDEEIYHEMQGVADGAQIDFKTVVRLHMLGEITRGRCSLYGLWGNATLGGKTLQLRALDWDVDAGLQDYPVVTIYHPGTSKLGHPFANVAWAGYIGTLTGMSSQRLGISEIGVSYPDDTFGDESMSGLPFIFVERYILQYSDTIDDA
;
A
#
# COMPACT_ATOMS: atom_id res chain seq x y z
N GLN A 1 11.43 -18.40 2.28
CA GLN A 1 11.67 -18.88 3.66
C GLN A 1 12.12 -17.77 4.59
N TYR A 2 13.20 -17.01 4.31
CA TYR A 2 13.63 -15.93 5.22
C TYR A 2 12.66 -14.73 5.27
N PHE A 3 12.26 -14.18 4.11
CA PHE A 3 11.27 -13.10 4.02
C PHE A 3 9.90 -13.46 4.64
N GLU A 4 9.46 -14.71 4.46
CA GLU A 4 8.22 -15.21 5.04
C GLU A 4 8.28 -15.29 6.57
N GLN A 5 9.40 -15.72 7.14
CA GLN A 5 9.60 -15.74 8.58
C GLN A 5 9.63 -14.32 9.17
N GLN A 6 10.25 -13.37 8.46
CA GLN A 6 10.25 -11.95 8.87
C GLN A 6 8.85 -11.35 8.87
N ILE A 7 8.05 -11.66 7.84
CA ILE A 7 6.65 -11.26 7.84
C ILE A 7 5.96 -11.86 9.05
N ILE A 8 6.05 -13.18 9.27
CA ILE A 8 5.45 -13.85 10.44
C ILE A 8 5.92 -13.22 11.77
N ASP A 9 7.19 -12.85 11.88
CA ASP A 9 7.73 -12.20 13.07
C ASP A 9 7.17 -10.78 13.24
N SER A 10 7.03 -10.01 12.17
CA SER A 10 6.38 -8.70 12.18
C SER A 10 4.90 -8.78 12.58
N LEU A 11 4.24 -9.91 12.32
CA LEU A 11 2.83 -10.13 12.69
C LEU A 11 2.64 -10.33 14.20
N LYS A 12 3.67 -10.78 14.93
CA LYS A 12 3.56 -11.06 16.39
C LYS A 12 3.27 -9.82 17.22
N ASP A 13 3.72 -8.66 16.74
CA ASP A 13 3.48 -7.36 17.39
C ASP A 13 2.14 -6.73 16.97
N LEU A 14 1.41 -7.38 16.05
CA LEU A 14 0.14 -6.90 15.52
C LEU A 14 -1.02 -7.59 16.22
N LYS A 15 -2.03 -6.81 16.59
CA LYS A 15 -3.30 -7.34 17.13
C LYS A 15 -4.19 -7.84 15.99
N LEU A 16 -3.73 -8.85 15.26
CA LEU A 16 -4.57 -9.51 14.26
C LEU A 16 -5.76 -10.21 14.96
N PRO A 17 -6.92 -10.32 14.31
CA PRO A 17 -8.01 -11.13 14.82
C PRO A 17 -7.53 -12.57 15.05
N LYS A 18 -7.91 -13.16 16.19
CA LYS A 18 -7.40 -14.47 16.61
C LYS A 18 -7.58 -15.57 15.56
N TRP A 19 -8.72 -15.55 14.86
CA TRP A 19 -9.02 -16.50 13.80
C TRP A 19 -8.03 -16.42 12.61
N PHE A 20 -7.45 -15.24 12.33
CA PHE A 20 -6.49 -15.06 11.24
C PHE A 20 -5.09 -15.50 11.66
N GLU A 21 -4.70 -15.23 12.91
CA GLU A 21 -3.46 -15.77 13.49
C GLU A 21 -3.44 -17.30 13.43
N ASP A 22 -4.55 -17.94 13.79
CA ASP A 22 -4.68 -19.39 13.79
C ASP A 22 -4.54 -19.95 12.35
N ILE A 23 -5.08 -19.25 11.35
CA ILE A 23 -4.89 -19.61 9.93
C ILE A 23 -3.42 -19.51 9.50
N ILE A 24 -2.70 -18.45 9.89
CA ILE A 24 -1.27 -18.33 9.57
C ILE A 24 -0.48 -19.47 10.23
N ALA A 25 -0.78 -19.78 11.49
CA ALA A 25 -0.11 -20.83 12.24
C ALA A 25 -0.38 -22.23 11.66
N ASP A 26 -1.62 -22.52 11.28
CA ASP A 26 -2.05 -23.86 10.85
C ASP A 26 -1.82 -24.11 9.35
N GLN A 27 -1.97 -23.08 8.50
CA GLN A 27 -1.98 -23.20 7.04
C GLN A 27 -0.88 -22.40 6.33
N GLY A 28 -0.17 -21.52 7.04
CA GLY A 28 0.94 -20.74 6.53
C GLY A 28 0.53 -19.40 5.90
N LEU A 29 1.53 -18.52 5.72
CA LEU A 29 1.34 -17.14 5.28
C LEU A 29 0.74 -17.05 3.87
N ALA A 30 1.19 -17.91 2.96
CA ALA A 30 0.69 -17.92 1.58
C ALA A 30 -0.83 -18.17 1.50
N PHE A 31 -1.35 -19.08 2.35
CA PHE A 31 -2.79 -19.33 2.43
C PHE A 31 -3.53 -18.15 3.06
N ALA A 32 -2.97 -17.56 4.10
CA ALA A 32 -3.55 -16.38 4.76
C ALA A 32 -3.66 -15.19 3.80
N LEU A 33 -2.67 -14.94 2.95
CA LEU A 33 -2.69 -13.89 1.93
C LEU A 33 -3.71 -14.16 0.81
N ASP A 34 -3.84 -15.43 0.39
CA ASP A 34 -4.89 -15.82 -0.57
C ASP A 34 -6.29 -15.57 0.03
N LEU A 35 -6.48 -15.92 1.31
CA LEU A 35 -7.73 -15.66 2.02
C LEU A 35 -8.00 -14.16 2.17
N GLN A 36 -6.97 -13.36 2.49
CA GLN A 36 -7.11 -11.91 2.58
C GLN A 36 -7.61 -11.34 1.26
N ASN A 37 -7.03 -11.77 0.13
CA ASN A 37 -7.52 -11.40 -1.20
C ASN A 37 -8.99 -11.76 -1.42
N GLU A 38 -9.42 -12.96 -1.00
CA GLU A 38 -10.83 -13.37 -1.12
C GLU A 38 -11.80 -12.47 -0.33
N LEU A 39 -11.36 -11.93 0.81
CA LEU A 39 -12.16 -11.00 1.62
C LEU A 39 -12.31 -9.62 0.94
N VAL A 40 -11.25 -9.15 0.29
CA VAL A 40 -11.19 -7.77 -0.23
C VAL A 40 -11.50 -7.66 -1.73
N LYS A 41 -11.40 -8.75 -2.50
CA LYS A 41 -11.43 -8.68 -3.98
C LYS A 41 -12.63 -8.00 -4.58
N LYS A 42 -13.81 -8.08 -3.92
CA LYS A 42 -15.05 -7.44 -4.38
C LYS A 42 -15.04 -5.91 -4.27
N TYR A 43 -14.09 -5.34 -3.52
CA TYR A 43 -13.91 -3.90 -3.35
C TYR A 43 -12.83 -3.34 -4.29
N ILE A 44 -11.98 -4.18 -4.86
CA ILE A 44 -10.90 -3.80 -5.76
C ILE A 44 -11.44 -3.75 -7.19
N ASP A 45 -11.06 -2.71 -7.95
CA ASP A 45 -11.43 -2.60 -9.36
C ASP A 45 -10.75 -3.73 -10.15
N GLU A 46 -11.47 -4.33 -11.10
CA GLU A 46 -10.94 -5.40 -11.96
C GLU A 46 -9.69 -4.95 -12.73
N GLU A 47 -9.59 -3.67 -13.08
CA GLU A 47 -8.41 -3.10 -13.75
C GLU A 47 -7.12 -3.23 -12.93
N ILE A 48 -7.21 -3.22 -11.60
CA ILE A 48 -6.04 -3.43 -10.73
C ILE A 48 -5.54 -4.88 -10.85
N TYR A 49 -6.43 -5.85 -11.00
CA TYR A 49 -6.03 -7.24 -11.26
C TYR A 49 -5.46 -7.43 -12.66
N HIS A 50 -5.99 -6.72 -13.66
CA HIS A 50 -5.41 -6.71 -15.01
C HIS A 50 -3.98 -6.16 -15.00
N GLU A 51 -3.73 -5.08 -14.26
CA GLU A 51 -2.37 -4.54 -14.12
C GLU A 51 -1.44 -5.51 -13.38
N MET A 52 -1.90 -6.14 -12.29
CA MET A 52 -1.13 -7.19 -11.60
C MET A 52 -0.81 -8.38 -12.52
N GLN A 53 -1.76 -8.79 -13.38
CA GLN A 53 -1.52 -9.83 -14.38
C GLN A 53 -0.46 -9.38 -15.39
N GLY A 54 -0.53 -8.15 -15.89
CA GLY A 54 0.48 -7.60 -16.79
C GLY A 54 1.88 -7.55 -16.17
N VAL A 55 1.98 -7.20 -14.89
CA VAL A 55 3.24 -7.27 -14.13
C VAL A 55 3.73 -8.72 -14.03
N ALA A 56 2.85 -9.67 -13.70
CA ALA A 56 3.19 -11.08 -13.58
C ALA A 56 3.70 -11.66 -14.91
N ASP A 57 2.99 -11.39 -16.01
CA ASP A 57 3.34 -11.84 -17.35
C ASP A 57 4.68 -11.25 -17.81
N GLY A 58 4.87 -9.94 -17.61
CA GLY A 58 6.11 -9.24 -17.97
C GLY A 58 7.32 -9.72 -17.18
N ALA A 59 7.13 -10.05 -15.90
CA ALA A 59 8.18 -10.59 -15.03
C ALA A 59 8.33 -12.12 -15.12
N GLN A 60 7.45 -12.81 -15.83
CA GLN A 60 7.40 -14.28 -15.94
C GLN A 60 7.29 -14.98 -14.57
N ILE A 61 6.47 -14.42 -13.68
CA ILE A 61 6.19 -14.96 -12.35
C ILE A 61 4.71 -15.35 -12.21
N ASP A 62 4.41 -16.15 -11.20
CA ASP A 62 3.03 -16.54 -10.93
C ASP A 62 2.18 -15.33 -10.48
N PHE A 63 1.00 -15.17 -11.09
CA PHE A 63 0.07 -14.08 -10.77
C PHE A 63 -0.26 -13.99 -9.28
N LYS A 64 -0.42 -15.12 -8.57
CA LYS A 64 -0.69 -15.09 -7.13
C LYS A 64 0.46 -14.49 -6.34
N THR A 65 1.70 -14.57 -6.83
CA THR A 65 2.84 -13.92 -6.17
C THR A 65 2.65 -12.41 -6.15
N VAL A 66 2.20 -11.83 -7.28
CA VAL A 66 1.93 -10.39 -7.37
C VAL A 66 0.72 -10.00 -6.50
N VAL A 67 -0.34 -10.79 -6.51
CA VAL A 67 -1.52 -10.54 -5.64
C VAL A 67 -1.13 -10.56 -4.16
N ARG A 68 -0.41 -11.62 -3.73
CA ARG A 68 0.03 -11.78 -2.34
C ARG A 68 0.93 -10.63 -1.88
N LEU A 69 1.82 -10.14 -2.74
CA LEU A 69 2.66 -8.96 -2.46
C LEU A 69 1.79 -7.75 -2.08
N HIS A 70 0.67 -7.53 -2.76
CA HIS A 70 -0.24 -6.42 -2.47
C HIS A 70 -1.12 -6.64 -1.24
N MET A 71 -1.29 -7.89 -0.79
CA MET A 71 -2.02 -8.19 0.45
C MET A 71 -1.13 -8.09 1.70
N LEU A 72 0.20 -7.99 1.55
CA LEU A 72 1.11 -7.88 2.69
C LEU A 72 0.78 -6.65 3.54
N GLY A 73 0.54 -5.50 2.91
CA GLY A 73 0.20 -4.26 3.62
C GLY A 73 -1.02 -4.40 4.52
N GLU A 74 -2.03 -5.18 4.11
CA GLU A 74 -3.26 -5.35 4.89
C GLU A 74 -3.06 -6.14 6.18
N ILE A 75 -2.03 -6.99 6.24
CA ILE A 75 -1.78 -7.85 7.39
C ILE A 75 -0.56 -7.43 8.20
N THR A 76 0.31 -6.60 7.64
CA THR A 76 1.54 -6.09 8.27
C THR A 76 1.39 -4.61 8.63
N ARG A 77 1.98 -4.13 9.73
CA ARG A 77 2.09 -2.68 9.99
C ARG A 77 3.55 -2.26 9.91
N GLY A 78 3.86 -1.40 8.95
CA GLY A 78 5.16 -0.74 8.85
C GLY A 78 5.36 0.30 9.94
N ARG A 79 6.60 0.77 10.10
CA ARG A 79 6.90 1.96 10.90
C ARG A 79 7.17 3.11 9.95
N CYS A 80 6.46 4.21 10.12
CA CYS A 80 6.60 5.36 9.24
C CYS A 80 6.86 6.62 10.05
N SER A 81 7.50 7.60 9.42
CA SER A 81 7.53 8.98 9.88
C SER A 81 7.14 9.89 8.73
N LEU A 82 6.28 10.86 8.97
CA LEU A 82 5.80 11.80 7.95
C LEU A 82 5.83 13.24 8.45
N TYR A 83 6.06 14.16 7.52
CA TYR A 83 5.94 15.59 7.74
C TYR A 83 5.25 16.25 6.55
N GLY A 84 4.26 17.09 6.83
CA GLY A 84 3.71 18.06 5.90
C GLY A 84 3.99 19.46 6.41
N LEU A 85 4.64 20.30 5.60
CA LEU A 85 4.97 21.69 5.93
C LEU A 85 4.46 22.59 4.81
N TRP A 86 3.79 23.68 5.15
CA TRP A 86 3.29 24.65 4.17
C TRP A 86 3.15 26.05 4.78
N GLY A 87 2.82 27.04 3.95
CA GLY A 87 2.61 28.42 4.42
C GLY A 87 3.86 29.02 5.06
N ASN A 88 3.72 29.66 6.22
CA ASN A 88 4.83 30.33 6.89
C ASN A 88 5.93 29.36 7.39
N ALA A 89 5.67 28.05 7.41
CA ALA A 89 6.67 27.05 7.79
C ALA A 89 7.71 26.78 6.68
N THR A 90 7.49 27.27 5.45
CA THR A 90 8.36 27.00 4.30
C THR A 90 8.70 28.27 3.53
N LEU A 91 9.84 28.27 2.84
CA LEU A 91 10.25 29.39 2.01
C LEU A 91 9.25 29.60 0.85
N GLY A 92 8.59 30.75 0.85
CA GLY A 92 7.63 31.13 -0.18
C GLY A 92 6.28 30.42 -0.08
N GLY A 93 5.91 29.84 1.07
CA GLY A 93 4.58 29.27 1.28
C GLY A 93 4.32 27.92 0.62
N LYS A 94 5.34 27.31 0.01
CA LYS A 94 5.21 26.06 -0.76
C LYS A 94 4.96 24.87 0.14
N THR A 95 4.20 23.89 -0.34
CA THR A 95 4.03 22.63 0.38
C THR A 95 5.26 21.74 0.21
N LEU A 96 5.77 21.23 1.33
CA LEU A 96 6.79 20.19 1.38
C LEU A 96 6.18 18.98 2.10
N GLN A 97 6.35 17.82 1.48
CA GLN A 97 6.00 16.54 2.05
C GLN A 97 7.28 15.71 2.19
N LEU A 98 7.46 15.10 3.35
CA LEU A 98 8.54 14.17 3.62
C LEU A 98 7.97 12.90 4.24
N ARG A 99 8.56 11.77 3.86
CA ARG A 99 8.24 10.47 4.41
C ARG A 99 9.51 9.65 4.61
N ALA A 100 9.54 8.90 5.70
CA ALA A 100 10.39 7.74 5.88
C ALA A 100 9.49 6.52 6.10
N LEU A 101 9.77 5.44 5.38
CA LEU A 101 9.15 4.14 5.57
C LEU A 101 10.24 3.18 6.03
N ASP A 102 10.12 2.73 7.26
CA ASP A 102 11.05 1.81 7.89
C ASP A 102 10.47 0.40 7.80
N TRP A 103 11.18 -0.44 7.05
CA TRP A 103 10.92 -1.87 6.95
C TRP A 103 12.14 -2.66 7.42
N ASP A 104 11.99 -3.98 7.50
CA ASP A 104 13.10 -4.88 7.74
C ASP A 104 14.14 -4.76 6.60
N VAL A 105 15.36 -4.33 6.94
CA VAL A 105 16.46 -4.17 5.99
C VAL A 105 16.95 -5.51 5.45
N ASP A 106 16.73 -6.60 6.17
CA ASP A 106 17.15 -7.91 5.70
C ASP A 106 16.12 -8.50 4.70
N ALA A 107 14.96 -7.84 4.52
CA ALA A 107 13.96 -8.21 3.51
C ALA A 107 14.42 -7.90 2.07
N GLY A 108 15.48 -7.11 1.88
CA GLY A 108 16.05 -6.78 0.56
C GLY A 108 15.22 -5.80 -0.28
N LEU A 109 14.20 -5.16 0.29
CA LEU A 109 13.35 -4.19 -0.41
C LEU A 109 14.16 -2.98 -0.91
N GLN A 110 15.20 -2.57 -0.17
CA GLN A 110 16.08 -1.45 -0.53
C GLN A 110 16.89 -1.68 -1.81
N ASP A 111 16.98 -2.92 -2.31
CA ASP A 111 17.70 -3.24 -3.55
C ASP A 111 16.86 -3.00 -4.80
N TYR A 112 15.54 -2.78 -4.64
CA TYR A 112 14.60 -2.65 -5.75
C TYR A 112 13.70 -1.39 -5.71
N PRO A 113 14.19 -0.19 -5.32
CA PRO A 113 13.38 1.01 -5.28
C PRO A 113 13.03 1.46 -6.70
N VAL A 114 11.76 1.79 -6.94
CA VAL A 114 11.26 2.26 -8.23
C VAL A 114 10.34 3.46 -8.02
N VAL A 115 10.53 4.48 -8.86
CA VAL A 115 9.54 5.54 -9.06
C VAL A 115 8.83 5.27 -10.38
N THR A 116 7.57 4.87 -10.30
CA THR A 116 6.74 4.62 -11.47
C THR A 116 5.91 5.87 -11.77
N ILE A 117 6.08 6.43 -12.97
CA ILE A 117 5.29 7.57 -13.44
C ILE A 117 4.20 7.06 -14.38
N TYR A 118 2.96 7.13 -13.92
CA TYR A 118 1.79 6.75 -14.70
C TYR A 118 1.36 7.91 -15.60
N HIS A 119 1.17 7.61 -16.88
CA HIS A 119 0.60 8.52 -17.87
C HIS A 119 -0.66 7.89 -18.47
N PRO A 120 -1.83 8.02 -17.81
CA PRO A 120 -3.07 7.47 -18.33
C PRO A 120 -3.38 7.96 -19.74
N GLY A 121 -3.71 7.05 -20.65
CA GLY A 121 -3.93 7.38 -22.07
C GLY A 121 -5.18 8.21 -22.35
N THR A 122 -6.09 8.30 -21.38
CA THR A 122 -7.30 9.14 -21.43
C THR A 122 -7.62 9.67 -20.03
N SER A 123 -8.32 10.79 -19.95
CA SER A 123 -8.76 11.36 -18.66
C SER A 123 -9.74 10.46 -17.89
N LYS A 124 -10.40 9.50 -18.55
CA LYS A 124 -11.26 8.51 -17.87
C LYS A 124 -10.45 7.53 -17.01
N LEU A 125 -9.18 7.34 -17.33
CA LEU A 125 -8.26 6.47 -16.59
C LEU A 125 -7.50 7.24 -15.50
N GLY A 126 -7.89 8.49 -15.25
CA GLY A 126 -7.34 9.33 -14.19
C GLY A 126 -6.25 10.30 -14.65
N HIS A 127 -5.62 10.90 -13.65
CA HIS A 127 -4.55 11.87 -13.74
C HIS A 127 -3.19 11.20 -13.80
N PRO A 128 -2.18 11.83 -14.44
CA PRO A 128 -0.79 11.43 -14.25
C PRO A 128 -0.39 11.50 -12.77
N PHE A 129 0.26 10.44 -12.29
CA PHE A 129 0.76 10.38 -10.92
C PHE A 129 2.07 9.60 -10.83
N ALA A 130 2.83 9.88 -9.78
CA ALA A 130 4.06 9.19 -9.43
C ALA A 130 3.80 8.30 -8.23
N ASN A 131 4.15 7.01 -8.34
CA ASN A 131 4.19 6.06 -7.23
C ASN A 131 5.65 5.80 -6.87
N VAL A 132 6.00 5.97 -5.59
CA VAL A 132 7.34 5.65 -5.07
C VAL A 132 7.22 4.37 -4.25
N ALA A 133 7.74 3.28 -4.82
CA ALA A 133 7.58 1.94 -4.26
C ALA A 133 8.76 1.05 -4.68
N TRP A 134 8.47 -0.24 -4.90
CA TRP A 134 9.44 -1.24 -5.34
C TRP A 134 9.07 -1.83 -6.70
N ALA A 135 10.02 -2.49 -7.35
CA ALA A 135 9.76 -3.20 -8.59
C ALA A 135 8.59 -4.20 -8.44
N GLY A 136 7.60 -4.10 -9.34
CA GLY A 136 6.40 -4.96 -9.33
C GLY A 136 5.31 -4.55 -8.33
N TYR A 137 5.53 -3.51 -7.53
CA TYR A 137 4.54 -2.98 -6.61
C TYR A 137 3.74 -1.85 -7.26
N ILE A 138 2.43 -2.07 -7.43
CA ILE A 138 1.52 -1.15 -8.11
C ILE A 138 0.57 -0.43 -7.14
N GLY A 139 0.45 -0.89 -5.89
CA GLY A 139 -0.20 -0.13 -4.83
C GLY A 139 0.61 1.12 -4.46
N THR A 140 -0.04 2.10 -3.84
CA THR A 140 0.63 3.33 -3.39
C THR A 140 0.76 3.31 -1.88
N LEU A 141 1.98 3.57 -1.39
CA LEU A 141 2.23 3.95 0.02
C LEU A 141 2.66 5.43 0.12
N THR A 142 3.23 5.94 -0.96
CA THR A 142 3.58 7.35 -1.09
C THR A 142 3.74 7.75 -2.55
N GLY A 143 3.41 9.00 -2.84
CA GLY A 143 3.44 9.52 -4.19
C GLY A 143 2.88 10.91 -4.30
N MET A 144 2.75 11.38 -5.54
CA MET A 144 2.12 12.65 -5.85
C MET A 144 1.42 12.61 -7.21
N SER A 145 0.39 13.43 -7.39
CA SER A 145 -0.36 13.54 -8.65
C SER A 145 -0.15 14.89 -9.34
N SER A 146 -0.52 14.95 -10.63
CA SER A 146 -0.55 16.21 -11.37
C SER A 146 -1.56 17.22 -10.81
N GLN A 147 -2.49 16.79 -9.95
CA GLN A 147 -3.46 17.64 -9.26
C GLN A 147 -2.91 18.28 -7.98
N ARG A 148 -1.59 18.23 -7.76
CA ARG A 148 -0.91 18.81 -6.59
C ARG A 148 -1.33 18.13 -5.28
N LEU A 149 -1.72 16.86 -5.37
CA LEU A 149 -1.94 16.00 -4.23
C LEU A 149 -0.68 15.21 -3.95
N GLY A 150 -0.38 15.00 -2.68
CA GLY A 150 0.70 14.17 -2.22
C GLY A 150 0.23 13.30 -1.07
N ILE A 151 0.61 12.03 -1.10
CA ILE A 151 0.12 11.00 -0.18
C ILE A 151 1.29 10.38 0.59
N SER A 152 1.10 10.22 1.89
CA SER A 152 1.94 9.45 2.80
C SER A 152 1.03 8.72 3.76
N GLU A 153 1.37 7.48 4.10
CA GLU A 153 0.68 6.74 5.16
C GLU A 153 1.54 6.48 6.38
N ILE A 154 0.83 6.35 7.51
CA ILE A 154 1.33 5.84 8.77
C ILE A 154 0.23 5.06 9.49
N GLY A 155 0.60 3.91 10.06
CA GLY A 155 -0.30 3.16 10.95
C GLY A 155 -0.54 3.87 12.28
N VAL A 156 -1.74 3.72 12.84
CA VAL A 156 -2.08 4.24 14.17
C VAL A 156 -1.68 3.24 15.25
N SER A 157 -0.87 3.69 16.22
CA SER A 157 -0.38 2.88 17.35
C SER A 157 -1.16 3.09 18.65
N TYR A 158 -1.82 4.23 18.79
CA TYR A 158 -2.57 4.62 20.00
C TYR A 158 -3.92 5.21 19.60
N PRO A 159 -4.85 4.39 19.05
CA PRO A 159 -6.18 4.87 18.70
C PRO A 159 -6.94 5.30 19.96
N ASP A 160 -7.72 6.36 19.85
CA ASP A 160 -8.73 6.73 20.84
C ASP A 160 -10.12 6.29 20.35
N ASP A 161 -11.15 6.59 21.14
CA ASP A 161 -12.54 6.18 20.85
C ASP A 161 -13.10 6.77 19.55
N THR A 162 -12.42 7.75 18.93
CA THR A 162 -12.84 8.35 17.65
C THR A 162 -12.35 7.59 16.43
N PHE A 163 -11.37 6.69 16.59
CA PHE A 163 -10.77 5.93 15.48
C PHE A 163 -11.74 4.91 14.86
N GLY A 164 -12.74 4.47 15.63
CA GLY A 164 -13.71 3.47 15.20
C GLY A 164 -13.15 2.04 15.18
N ASP A 165 -13.95 1.12 14.65
CA ASP A 165 -13.60 -0.30 14.59
C ASP A 165 -12.72 -0.59 13.36
N GLU A 166 -11.68 -1.41 13.54
CA GLU A 166 -10.84 -1.92 12.44
C GLU A 166 -11.50 -3.16 11.77
N SER A 167 -11.36 -3.29 10.46
CA SER A 167 -11.87 -4.42 9.67
C SER A 167 -10.82 -4.89 8.66
N MET A 168 -10.67 -6.21 8.52
CA MET A 168 -9.85 -6.81 7.45
C MET A 168 -10.59 -6.93 6.10
N SER A 169 -11.84 -6.47 6.04
CA SER A 169 -12.69 -6.47 4.85
C SER A 169 -13.02 -5.04 4.46
N GLY A 170 -12.50 -4.62 3.31
CA GLY A 170 -12.66 -3.29 2.72
C GLY A 170 -11.83 -3.16 1.46
N LEU A 171 -11.78 -1.95 0.88
CA LEU A 171 -10.80 -1.63 -0.15
C LEU A 171 -9.42 -1.51 0.52
N PRO A 172 -8.38 -2.27 0.09
CA PRO A 172 -7.06 -2.17 0.69
C PRO A 172 -6.52 -0.75 0.64
N PHE A 173 -5.88 -0.30 1.73
CA PHE A 173 -5.51 1.10 1.89
C PHE A 173 -4.54 1.58 0.79
N ILE A 174 -3.67 0.69 0.33
CA ILE A 174 -2.72 0.96 -0.75
C ILE A 174 -3.40 1.30 -2.09
N PHE A 175 -4.62 0.81 -2.29
CA PHE A 175 -5.43 1.10 -3.47
C PHE A 175 -6.34 2.31 -3.23
N VAL A 176 -6.79 2.56 -1.99
CA VAL A 176 -7.41 3.85 -1.63
C VAL A 176 -6.45 4.99 -1.96
N GLU A 177 -5.22 4.91 -1.47
CA GLU A 177 -4.17 5.91 -1.72
C GLU A 177 -3.85 6.09 -3.19
N ARG A 178 -3.76 4.97 -3.92
CA ARG A 178 -3.57 5.01 -5.36
C ARG A 178 -4.74 5.72 -6.05
N TYR A 179 -5.98 5.38 -5.71
CA TYR A 179 -7.14 6.00 -6.32
C TYR A 179 -7.24 7.49 -6.01
N ILE A 180 -6.83 7.93 -4.83
CA ILE A 180 -6.73 9.36 -4.52
C ILE A 180 -5.75 10.04 -5.47
N LEU A 181 -4.52 9.53 -5.60
CA LEU A 181 -3.54 10.13 -6.52
C LEU A 181 -3.98 10.05 -7.99
N GLN A 182 -4.66 8.98 -8.37
CA GLN A 182 -5.06 8.72 -9.74
C GLN A 182 -6.34 9.45 -10.14
N TYR A 183 -7.32 9.65 -9.25
CA TYR A 183 -8.65 10.12 -9.64
C TYR A 183 -9.12 11.40 -8.94
N SER A 184 -8.58 11.78 -7.79
CA SER A 184 -9.02 12.98 -7.09
C SER A 184 -8.52 14.26 -7.77
N ASP A 185 -9.41 15.25 -7.87
CA ASP A 185 -9.10 16.57 -8.43
C ASP A 185 -8.59 17.55 -7.36
N THR A 186 -9.02 17.37 -6.11
CA THR A 186 -8.72 18.26 -4.99
C THR A 186 -8.49 17.50 -3.69
N ILE A 187 -8.02 18.21 -2.65
CA ILE A 187 -7.85 17.64 -1.31
C ILE A 187 -9.19 17.38 -0.62
N ASP A 188 -10.27 18.07 -1.01
CA ASP A 188 -11.59 17.89 -0.41
C ASP A 188 -12.31 16.65 -0.99
N ASP A 189 -11.97 16.26 -2.22
CA ASP A 189 -12.48 15.04 -2.88
C ASP A 189 -11.63 13.79 -2.55
N ALA A 190 -10.41 14.00 -2.04
CA ALA A 190 -9.47 12.97 -1.63
C ALA A 190 -9.84 12.36 -0.27
#